data_AF-X1R7W2-F1
#
_entry.id   AF-X1R7W2-F1
#
_cell.length_a   1.000
_cell.length_b   1.000
_cell.length_c   1.000
_cell.angle_alpha   90.00
_cell.angle_beta   90.00
_cell.angle_gamma   90.00
#
_symmetry.space_group_name_H-M   'P 1'
#
loop_
_entity.id
_entity.type
_entity.pdbx_description
1 polymer ?
#
loop_
_entity_poly.entity_id
_entity_poly.type
_entity_poly.pdbx_seq_one_letter_code
_entity_poly.pdbx_strand_id
1 'polypeptide(L)'
;VKKERIGIKEALKIFTEGASYALHENKGQIKEGMQADFIALSENPLHLHIQKIPSLRVLQTYLGGQFMSGELYQGRLMTMSY
;
A
#
# COMPACT_ATOMS: atom_id res chain seq x y z
N VAL A 1 23.19 -6.27 -6.15
CA VAL A 1 21.90 -6.52 -5.45
C VAL A 1 22.08 -7.76 -4.57
N LYS A 2 21.72 -7.74 -3.28
CA LYS A 2 21.76 -8.98 -2.46
C LYS A 2 20.76 -9.97 -3.03
N LYS A 3 21.17 -11.22 -3.27
CA LYS A 3 20.40 -12.26 -3.98
C LYS A 3 19.03 -12.59 -3.34
N GLU A 4 18.87 -12.34 -2.05
CA GLU A 4 17.69 -12.71 -1.27
C GLU A 4 16.76 -11.52 -0.96
N ARG A 5 16.81 -10.45 -1.78
CA ARG A 5 15.90 -9.31 -1.65
C ARG A 5 14.80 -9.39 -2.71
N ILE A 6 13.56 -9.24 -2.28
CA ILE A 6 12.44 -8.99 -3.19
C ILE A 6 12.50 -7.54 -3.72
N GLY A 7 12.01 -7.35 -4.95
CA GLY A 7 11.88 -6.02 -5.54
C GLY A 7 10.70 -5.24 -4.94
N ILE A 8 10.70 -3.91 -5.14
CA ILE A 8 9.65 -3.02 -4.63
C ILE A 8 8.27 -3.44 -5.16
N LYS A 9 8.15 -3.74 -6.45
CA LYS A 9 6.91 -4.22 -7.07
C LYS A 9 6.40 -5.53 -6.46
N GLU A 10 7.32 -6.45 -6.13
CA GLU A 10 6.99 -7.74 -5.54
C GLU A 10 6.50 -7.56 -4.09
N ALA A 11 7.22 -6.77 -3.29
CA ALA A 11 6.78 -6.39 -1.95
C ALA A 11 5.39 -5.71 -2.01
N LEU A 12 5.24 -4.83 -2.99
CA LEU A 12 4.01 -4.24 -3.48
C LEU A 12 2.82 -5.20 -3.46
N LYS A 13 2.97 -6.23 -4.29
CA LYS A 13 1.97 -7.27 -4.52
C LYS A 13 1.72 -8.11 -3.27
N ILE A 14 2.79 -8.50 -2.55
CA ILE A 14 2.69 -9.33 -1.34
C ILE A 14 1.86 -8.63 -0.26
N PHE A 15 2.14 -7.35 0.02
CA PHE A 15 1.44 -6.58 1.06
C PHE A 15 0.04 -6.11 0.66
N THR A 16 -0.40 -6.39 -0.57
CA THR A 16 -1.72 -5.98 -1.05
C THR A 16 -2.52 -7.13 -1.60
N GLU A 17 -2.45 -7.38 -2.91
CA GLU A 17 -3.15 -8.47 -3.60
C GLU A 17 -2.92 -9.83 -2.91
N GLY A 18 -1.66 -10.14 -2.58
CA GLY A 18 -1.28 -11.38 -1.91
C GLY A 18 -1.90 -11.53 -0.52
N ALA A 19 -1.86 -10.46 0.29
CA ALA A 19 -2.48 -10.44 1.60
C ALA A 19 -4.01 -10.56 1.50
N SER A 20 -4.64 -9.82 0.58
CA SER A 20 -6.09 -9.88 0.38
C SER A 20 -6.56 -11.27 -0.06
N TYR A 21 -5.80 -11.91 -0.95
CA TYR A 21 -6.05 -13.28 -1.37
C TYR A 21 -5.99 -14.25 -0.19
N ALA A 22 -4.93 -14.17 0.62
CA ALA A 22 -4.75 -15.04 1.79
C ALA A 22 -5.86 -14.87 2.84
N LEU A 23 -6.38 -13.64 2.98
CA LEU A 23 -7.43 -13.30 3.94
C LEU A 23 -8.86 -13.41 3.38
N HIS A 24 -9.02 -13.77 2.10
CA HIS A 24 -10.31 -13.77 1.40
C HIS A 24 -11.05 -12.42 1.49
N GLU A 25 -10.29 -11.32 1.43
CA GLU A 25 -10.84 -9.97 1.45
C GLU A 25 -11.02 -9.44 0.01
N ASN A 26 -11.93 -8.46 -0.17
CA ASN A 26 -12.18 -7.81 -1.45
C ASN A 26 -11.52 -6.42 -1.51
N LYS A 27 -10.22 -6.34 -1.22
CA LYS A 27 -9.43 -5.10 -1.22
C LYS A 27 -8.02 -5.33 -1.77
N GLY A 28 -7.18 -4.30 -1.76
CA GLY A 28 -5.76 -4.44 -2.14
C GLY A 28 -5.44 -4.36 -3.62
N GLN A 29 -6.42 -4.12 -4.50
CA GLN A 29 -6.16 -3.65 -5.87
C GLN A 29 -7.05 -2.44 -6.18
N ILE A 30 -6.56 -1.51 -7.01
CA ILE A 30 -7.40 -0.44 -7.56
C ILE A 30 -8.13 -1.00 -8.79
N LYS A 31 -9.35 -1.47 -8.58
CA LYS A 31 -10.20 -2.04 -9.64
C LYS A 31 -11.67 -1.85 -9.29
N GLU A 32 -12.52 -1.65 -10.30
CA GLU A 32 -13.97 -1.64 -10.13
C GLU A 32 -14.47 -2.92 -9.44
N GLY A 33 -15.40 -2.76 -8.50
CA GLY A 33 -15.96 -3.84 -7.69
C GLY A 33 -15.16 -4.18 -6.42
N MET A 34 -13.99 -3.58 -6.19
CA MET A 34 -13.23 -3.73 -4.94
C MET A 34 -13.63 -2.67 -3.90
N GLN A 35 -13.42 -3.00 -2.62
CA GLN A 35 -13.52 -2.02 -1.54
C GLN A 35 -12.49 -0.92 -1.75
N ALA A 36 -12.92 0.34 -1.59
CA ALA A 36 -12.08 1.52 -1.73
C ALA A 36 -11.21 1.74 -0.48
N ASP A 37 -10.35 0.75 -0.20
CA ASP A 37 -9.33 0.74 0.85
C ASP A 37 -7.96 0.99 0.22
N PHE A 38 -7.52 2.25 0.25
CA PHE A 38 -6.26 2.66 -0.34
C PHE A 38 -5.64 3.84 0.40
N ILE A 39 -4.38 4.12 0.10
CA ILE A 39 -3.68 5.28 0.63
C ILE A 39 -3.05 6.09 -0.51
N ALA A 40 -2.93 7.40 -0.31
CA ALA A 40 -2.13 8.26 -1.16
C ALA A 40 -0.76 8.48 -0.49
N LEU A 41 0.32 8.27 -1.24
CA LEU A 41 1.69 8.45 -0.75
C LEU A 41 2.28 9.76 -1.27
N SER A 42 3.26 10.29 -0.54
CA SER A 42 3.97 11.51 -0.92
C SER A 42 4.72 11.39 -2.24
N GLU A 43 5.17 10.18 -2.60
CA GLU A 43 5.93 9.87 -3.81
C GLU A 43 5.62 8.44 -4.28
N ASN A 44 5.88 8.15 -5.56
CA ASN A 44 5.72 6.80 -6.11
C ASN A 44 6.89 5.89 -5.70
N PRO A 45 6.67 4.82 -4.90
CA PRO A 45 7.75 3.94 -4.44
C PRO A 45 8.47 3.21 -5.57
N LEU A 46 7.85 3.02 -6.74
CA LEU A 46 8.47 2.35 -7.90
C LEU A 46 9.61 3.15 -8.52
N HIS A 47 9.66 4.47 -8.29
CA HIS A 47 10.69 5.37 -8.82
C HIS A 47 11.67 5.84 -7.74
N LEU A 48 11.60 5.26 -6.54
CA LEU A 48 12.46 5.63 -5.42
C LEU A 48 13.65 4.67 -5.25
N HIS A 49 14.76 5.24 -4.83
CA HIS A 49 15.83 4.46 -4.22
C HIS A 49 15.32 3.80 -2.94
N ILE A 50 15.68 2.54 -2.72
CA ILE A 50 15.23 1.75 -1.55
C ILE A 50 15.51 2.47 -0.21
N GLN A 51 16.58 3.25 -0.13
CA GLN A 51 16.94 4.03 1.06
C GLN A 51 15.95 5.16 1.37
N LYS A 52 15.16 5.61 0.39
CA LYS A 52 14.14 6.66 0.53
C LYS A 52 12.75 6.12 0.88
N ILE A 53 12.52 4.81 0.78
CA ILE A 53 11.23 4.21 1.14
C ILE A 53 10.80 4.56 2.57
N PRO A 54 11.69 4.54 3.59
CA PRO A 54 11.31 4.93 4.96
C PRO A 54 10.89 6.39 5.13
N SER A 55 11.20 7.29 4.18
CA SER A 55 10.79 8.69 4.23
C SER A 55 9.44 8.98 3.57
N LEU A 56 8.82 7.97 2.95
CA LEU A 56 7.48 8.11 2.37
C LEU A 56 6.47 8.48 3.46
N ARG A 57 5.66 9.50 3.18
CA ARG A 57 4.54 9.87 4.04
C ARG A 57 3.25 9.39 3.42
N VAL A 58 2.35 8.90 4.27
CA VAL A 58 0.95 8.73 3.91
C VAL A 58 0.30 10.11 3.94
N LEU A 59 -0.20 10.58 2.80
CA LEU A 59 -0.88 11.86 2.69
C LEU A 59 -2.36 11.74 3.04
N GLN A 60 -2.97 10.63 2.62
CA GLN A 60 -4.39 10.38 2.78
C GLN A 60 -4.62 8.89 2.94
N THR A 61 -5.64 8.55 3.72
CA THR A 61 -6.09 7.19 3.93
C THR A 61 -7.58 7.13 3.58
N TYR A 62 -7.97 6.11 2.83
CA TYR A 62 -9.37 5.85 2.51
C TYR A 62 -9.72 4.43 2.95
N LEU A 63 -10.84 4.31 3.68
CA LEU A 63 -11.39 3.03 4.13
C LEU A 63 -12.85 2.95 3.69
N GLY A 64 -13.21 1.96 2.88
CA GLY A 64 -14.53 1.83 2.29
C GLY A 64 -14.97 3.05 1.49
N GLY A 65 -14.01 3.81 0.94
CA GLY A 65 -14.25 5.08 0.25
C GLY A 65 -14.40 6.30 1.16
N GLN A 66 -14.32 6.14 2.48
CA GLN A 66 -14.35 7.24 3.43
C GLN A 66 -12.95 7.77 3.71
N PHE A 67 -12.79 9.10 3.67
CA PHE A 67 -11.53 9.76 4.00
C PHE A 67 -11.26 9.68 5.50
N MET A 68 -10.11 9.12 5.86
CA MET A 68 -9.56 9.04 7.20
C MET A 68 -8.33 9.96 7.24
N SER A 69 -8.32 10.94 8.15
CA SER A 69 -7.31 12.02 8.19
C SER A 69 -5.86 11.51 8.07
N GLY A 70 -5.02 12.24 7.33
CA GLY A 70 -3.68 11.80 6.91
C GLY A 70 -2.61 11.69 8.01
N GLU A 71 -2.80 12.26 9.20
CA GLU A 71 -1.72 12.37 10.19
C GLU A 71 -1.74 11.33 11.34
N LEU A 72 -2.80 10.54 11.52
CA LEU A 72 -3.02 9.81 12.78
C LEU A 72 -3.44 8.33 12.71
N TYR A 73 -3.29 7.65 11.56
CA TYR A 73 -3.53 6.19 11.48
C TYR A 73 -2.23 5.39 11.40
N GLN A 74 -1.40 5.40 12.47
CA GLN A 74 -0.23 4.53 12.61
C GLN A 74 -0.52 3.14 13.21
N GLY A 75 -1.79 2.70 13.24
CA GLY A 75 -2.20 1.53 14.04
C GLY A 75 -2.53 0.24 13.28
N ARG A 76 -2.57 0.21 11.95
CA ARG A 76 -3.01 -1.00 11.21
C ARG A 76 -2.37 -1.06 9.84
N LEU A 77 -1.77 -2.19 9.49
CA LEU A 77 -1.27 -2.51 8.14
C LEU A 77 -2.38 -2.17 7.13
N MET A 78 -2.18 -1.12 6.34
CA MET A 78 -3.10 -0.73 5.27
C MET A 78 -2.48 -1.04 3.91
N THR A 79 -3.32 -1.57 3.04
CA THR A 79 -3.08 -1.93 1.65
C THR A 79 -2.60 -0.72 0.86
N MET A 80 -1.35 -0.77 0.35
CA MET A 80 -0.83 0.25 -0.58
C MET A 80 -1.05 -0.17 -2.03
N SER A 81 -2.06 0.37 -2.69
CA SER A 81 -2.24 0.18 -4.14
C SER A 81 -1.75 1.43 -4.90
N TYR A 82 -1.05 1.22 -6.02
CA TYR A 82 -0.51 2.22 -6.95
C TYR A 82 -0.92 1.85 -8.37
#